data_AF-A0AA36DS94-F1
#
_entry.id   AF-A0AA36DS94-F1
#
_cell.length_a   1.000
_cell.length_b   1.000
_cell.length_c   1.000
_cell.angle_alpha   90.00
_cell.angle_beta   90.00
_cell.angle_gamma   90.00
#
_symmetry.space_group_name_H-M   'P 1'
#
loop_
_entity.id
_entity.type
_entity.pdbx_description
1 polymer ?
#
loop_
_entity_poly.entity_id
_entity_poly.type
_entity_poly.pdbx_seq_one_letter_code
_entity_poly.pdbx_strand_id
1 'polypeptide(L)' 'MADKNISPKRTRVKINVGGTVFETYLSTLTKVNDSVLSAMIAEEMQNGDELFIDRNPLLFAKVRKFISQS' A
#
# COMPACT_ATOMS: atom_id res chain seq x y z
N MET A 1 3.26 -20.80 -13.00
CA MET A 1 4.26 -20.98 -11.93
C MET A 1 4.55 -19.60 -11.37
N ALA A 2 4.10 -19.29 -10.15
CA ALA A 2 4.42 -18.01 -9.52
C ALA A 2 5.75 -18.17 -8.77
N ASP A 3 6.73 -17.33 -9.11
CA ASP A 3 8.05 -17.37 -8.50
C ASP A 3 7.95 -17.10 -7.00
N LYS A 4 8.16 -18.15 -6.19
CA LYS A 4 8.10 -18.15 -4.72
C LYS A 4 9.18 -17.29 -4.02
N ASN A 5 9.90 -16.43 -4.73
CA ASN A 5 11.04 -15.66 -4.21
C ASN A 5 10.86 -14.13 -4.25
N ILE A 6 9.67 -13.61 -4.55
CA ILE A 6 9.45 -12.16 -4.47
C ILE A 6 9.33 -11.76 -2.99
N SER A 7 10.40 -11.19 -2.44
CA SER A 7 10.38 -10.65 -1.08
C SER A 7 9.25 -9.61 -0.95
N PRO A 8 8.46 -9.61 0.13
CA PRO A 8 7.43 -8.58 0.39
C PRO A 8 8.00 -7.15 0.30
N LYS A 9 9.30 -6.99 0.57
CA LYS A 9 10.01 -5.72 0.44
C LYS A 9 10.05 -5.14 -0.96
N ARG A 10 10.00 -5.96 -2.00
CA ARG A 10 10.09 -5.55 -3.42
C ARG A 10 8.78 -5.69 -4.18
N THR A 11 7.73 -6.18 -3.53
CA THR A 11 6.40 -6.28 -4.13
C THR A 11 5.84 -4.89 -4.37
N ARG A 12 5.58 -4.54 -5.63
CA ARG A 12 4.87 -3.31 -5.99
C ARG A 12 3.37 -3.56 -5.96
N VAL A 13 2.63 -2.57 -5.48
CA VAL A 13 1.18 -2.61 -5.33
C VAL A 13 0.58 -1.31 -5.82
N LYS A 14 -0.68 -1.38 -6.25
CA LYS A 14 -1.50 -0.22 -6.62
C LYS A 14 -2.56 -0.01 -5.56
N ILE A 15 -2.74 1.24 -5.14
CA ILE A 15 -3.81 1.66 -4.24
C ILE A 15 -4.57 2.80 -4.91
N ASN A 16 -5.88 2.68 -4.96
CA ASN A 16 -6.76 3.72 -5.47
C ASN A 16 -7.34 4.51 -4.29
N VAL A 17 -6.98 5.80 -4.18
CA VAL A 17 -7.47 6.68 -3.12
C VAL A 17 -8.35 7.76 -3.73
N GLY A 18 -9.66 7.69 -3.48
CA GLY A 18 -10.63 8.66 -4.00
C GLY A 18 -10.59 8.82 -5.52
N GLY A 19 -10.29 7.75 -6.26
CA GLY A 19 -10.16 7.74 -7.72
C GLY A 19 -8.75 8.00 -8.26
N THR A 20 -7.77 8.29 -7.40
CA THR A 20 -6.36 8.47 -7.80
C THR A 20 -5.53 7.23 -7.48
N VAL A 21 -4.89 6.64 -8.49
CA VAL A 21 -4.04 5.46 -8.32
C VAL A 21 -2.62 5.86 -7.93
N PHE A 22 -2.14 5.29 -6.83
CA PHE A 22 -0.76 5.36 -6.37
C PHE A 22 -0.09 3.99 -6.53
N GLU A 23 1.09 3.97 -7.15
CA GLU A 23 1.95 2.76 -7.21
C GLU A 23 3.12 2.93 -6.24
N THR A 24 3.35 1.94 -5.38
CA THR A 24 4.45 1.92 -4.39
C THR A 24 4.80 0.50 -3.96
N TYR A 25 5.79 0.33 -3.08
CA TYR A 25 6.11 -0.97 -2.49
C TYR A 25 5.23 -1.30 -1.30
N LEU A 26 4.92 -2.59 -1.12
CA LEU A 26 4.23 -3.12 0.04
C LEU A 26 4.95 -2.75 1.35
N SER A 27 6.27 -2.87 1.37
CA SER A 27 7.10 -2.44 2.51
C SER A 27 6.97 -0.98 2.89
N THR A 28 6.71 -0.09 1.94
CA THR A 28 6.47 1.33 2.23
C THR A 28 5.19 1.50 3.02
N LEU A 29 4.15 0.75 2.67
CA LEU A 29 2.82 0.89 3.24
C LEU A 29 2.68 0.17 4.58
N THR A 30 3.45 -0.88 4.81
CA THR A 30 3.53 -1.61 6.09
C THR A 30 4.67 -1.14 6.99
N LYS A 31 5.37 -0.06 6.63
CA LYS A 31 6.51 0.47 7.37
C LYS A 31 6.17 0.85 8.82
N VAL A 32 4.98 1.41 9.03
CA VAL A 32 4.46 1.74 10.36
C VAL A 32 3.59 0.59 10.81
N ASN A 33 4.15 -0.24 11.70
CA ASN A 33 3.45 -1.36 12.31
C ASN A 33 2.19 -0.88 13.06
N ASP A 34 1.17 -1.72 13.11
CA ASP A 34 -0.10 -1.49 13.82
C ASP A 34 -0.85 -0.21 13.42
N SER A 35 -0.52 0.34 12.26
CA SER A 35 -1.29 1.42 11.65
C SER A 35 -2.52 0.87 10.95
N VAL A 36 -3.57 1.70 10.87
CA VAL A 36 -4.78 1.39 10.08
C VAL A 36 -4.39 0.99 8.65
N LEU A 37 -3.44 1.70 8.04
CA LEU A 37 -2.95 1.38 6.69
C LEU A 37 -2.31 -0.01 6.61
N SER A 38 -1.50 -0.40 7.60
CA SER A 38 -0.88 -1.73 7.64
C SER A 38 -1.91 -2.85 7.84
N ALA A 39 -2.94 -2.61 8.65
CA ALA A 39 -4.02 -3.56 8.89
C ALA A 39 -4.89 -3.77 7.64
N MET A 40 -5.32 -2.68 6.98
CA MET A 40 -6.10 -2.73 5.74
C MET A 40 -5.37 -3.52 4.65
N ILE A 41 -4.05 -3.32 4.53
CA ILE A 41 -3.24 -4.04 3.54
C ILE A 41 -3.11 -5.53 3.85
N ALA A 42 -2.97 -5.89 5.12
CA ALA A 42 -2.86 -7.29 5.52
C ALA A 42 -4.15 -8.08 5.25
N GLU A 43 -5.31 -7.42 5.29
CA GLU A 43 -6.61 -7.98 4.97
C GLU A 43 -6.84 -8.07 3.45
N GLU A 44 -6.64 -6.97 2.73
CA GLU A 44 -7.05 -6.83 1.33
C GLU A 44 -6.08 -7.50 0.34
N MET A 45 -4.78 -7.55 0.66
CA MET A 45 -3.80 -8.22 -0.20
C MET A 45 -3.91 -9.75 -0.20
N GLN A 46 -4.74 -10.34 0.66
CA GLN A 46 -5.04 -11.78 0.60
C GLN A 46 -5.86 -12.12 -0.65
N ASN A 47 -6.60 -11.15 -1.19
CA ASN A 47 -7.54 -11.36 -2.29
C ASN A 47 -6.95 -10.99 -3.66
N GLY A 48 -5.79 -10.32 -3.70
CA GLY A 48 -5.11 -9.95 -4.95
C GLY A 48 -5.75 -8.79 -5.71
N ASP A 49 -6.74 -8.12 -5.11
CA ASP A 49 -7.50 -7.03 -5.73
C ASP A 49 -6.86 -5.65 -5.52
N GLU A 50 -7.35 -4.66 -6.28
CA GLU A 50 -7.03 -3.25 -6.09
C GLU A 50 -7.56 -2.76 -4.74
N LEU A 51 -6.67 -2.27 -3.85
CA LEU A 51 -7.09 -1.64 -2.61
C LEU A 51 -7.69 -0.26 -2.90
N PHE A 52 -9.00 -0.13 -2.74
CA PHE A 52 -9.71 1.13 -2.82
C PHE A 52 -9.88 1.77 -1.43
N ILE A 53 -9.52 3.04 -1.31
CA ILE A 53 -9.64 3.86 -0.11
C ILE A 53 -10.51 5.07 -0.44
N ASP A 54 -11.71 5.13 0.12
CA ASP A 54 -12.64 6.25 -0.05
C ASP A 54 -12.23 7.49 0.79
N ARG A 55 -11.10 8.11 0.41
CA ARG A 55 -10.49 9.26 1.09
C ARG A 55 -9.87 10.24 0.10
N ASN A 56 -9.53 11.43 0.59
CA ASN A 56 -8.95 12.50 -0.22
C ASN A 56 -7.50 12.14 -0.66
N PRO A 57 -7.21 12.06 -1.98
CA PRO A 57 -5.89 11.69 -2.49
C PRO A 57 -4.78 12.71 -2.16
N LEU A 58 -5.09 13.99 -2.01
CA LEU A 58 -4.09 15.02 -1.69
C LEU A 58 -3.56 14.88 -0.26
N LEU A 59 -4.41 14.46 0.68
CA LEU A 59 -3.99 14.17 2.05
C LEU A 59 -3.17 12.87 2.11
N PHE A 60 -3.59 11.86 1.36
CA PHE A 60 -2.84 10.60 1.27
C PHE A 60 -1.45 10.80 0.68
N ALA A 61 -1.28 11.69 -0.31
CA ALA A 61 0.04 12.02 -0.86
C ALA A 61 1.02 12.54 0.21
N LYS A 62 0.53 13.31 1.21
CA LYS A 62 1.36 13.78 2.34
C LYS A 62 1.77 12.61 3.24
N VAL A 63 0.84 11.71 3.55
CA VAL A 63 1.12 10.49 4.35
C VAL A 63 2.13 9.59 3.63
N ARG A 64 1.94 9.34 2.33
CA ARG A 64 2.87 8.58 1.50
C ARG A 64 4.27 9.19 1.50
N LYS A 65 4.36 10.51 1.34
CA LYS A 65 5.64 11.22 1.39
C LYS A 65 6.34 11.00 2.74
N PHE A 66 5.60 11.11 3.84
CA PHE A 66 6.14 10.89 5.19
C PHE A 66 6.72 9.47 5.35
N ILE A 67 5.97 8.42 4.98
CA ILE A 67 6.41 7.04 5.17
C ILE A 67 7.52 6.61 4.18
N SER A 68 7.59 7.23 2.99
CA SER A 68 8.57 6.89 1.95
C SER A 68 9.95 7.53 2.13
N GLN A 69 10.08 8.61 2.92
CA GLN A 69 11.32 9.40 3.02
C GLN A 69 12.19 9.08 4.26
N SER A 70 11.70 8.28 5.20
CA SER A 70 12.50 7.81 6.36
C SER A 70 13.03 6.39 6.12
#